data_AF-A0A2A4R3M9-F1
#
_entry.id   AF-A0A2A4R3M9-F1
#
_cell.length_a   1.000
_cell.length_b   1.000
_cell.length_c   1.000
_cell.angle_alpha   90.00
_cell.angle_beta   90.00
_cell.angle_gamma   90.00
#
_symmetry.space_group_name_H-M   'P 1'
#
loop_
_entity.id
_entity.type
_entity.pdbx_description
1 polymer ?
#
loop_
_entity_poly.entity_id
_entity_poly.type
_entity_poly.pdbx_seq_one_letter_code
_entity_poly.pdbx_strand_id
1 'polypeptide(L)'
;MTKETVYVVHPVSPAMKAEIVGQGYKIVDAKFAPKDAKIIGQSDEETVVDSEPVEIPEDWETMQWRKKLQLAEKIVGASIVAIDGKTLAEMADNVVSAEVSKRAEAA
;
A
#
# COMPACT_ATOMS: atom_id res chain seq x y z
N MET A 1 -4.79 -31.17 20.42
CA MET A 1 -4.12 -30.04 19.74
C MET A 1 -5.17 -29.26 18.99
N THR A 2 -5.57 -28.10 19.51
CA THR A 2 -6.48 -27.18 18.83
C THR A 2 -5.76 -26.56 17.64
N LYS A 3 -6.09 -27.00 16.42
CA LYS A 3 -5.60 -26.37 15.19
C LYS A 3 -6.27 -25.02 15.06
N GLU A 4 -5.48 -23.95 15.01
CA GLU A 4 -6.00 -22.60 14.80
C GLU A 4 -6.63 -22.51 13.40
N THR A 5 -7.78 -21.85 13.30
CA THR A 5 -8.57 -21.81 12.06
C THR A 5 -8.28 -20.50 11.34
N VAL A 6 -7.90 -20.60 10.07
CA VAL A 6 -7.67 -19.45 9.20
C VAL A 6 -8.76 -19.42 8.12
N TYR A 7 -9.28 -18.22 7.88
CA TYR A 7 -10.33 -17.99 6.89
C TYR A 7 -9.68 -17.51 5.59
N VAL A 8 -9.99 -18.16 4.46
CA VAL A 8 -9.37 -17.86 3.17
C VAL A 8 -10.44 -17.70 2.10
N VAL A 9 -10.30 -16.70 1.23
CA VAL A 9 -11.17 -16.52 0.06
C VAL A 9 -10.83 -17.57 -0.99
N HIS A 10 -11.83 -18.34 -1.43
CA HIS A 10 -11.64 -19.30 -2.53
C HIS A 10 -11.74 -18.58 -3.89
N PRO A 11 -10.95 -18.99 -4.89
CA PRO A 11 -10.14 -20.22 -4.93
C PRO A 11 -8.80 -20.11 -4.19
N VAL A 12 -8.52 -21.10 -3.33
CA VAL A 12 -7.22 -21.21 -2.64
C VAL A 12 -6.25 -21.97 -3.53
N SER A 13 -5.13 -21.35 -3.89
CA SER A 13 -4.08 -22.02 -4.66
C SER A 13 -3.43 -23.16 -3.88
N PRO A 14 -2.96 -24.23 -4.55
CA PRO A 14 -2.34 -25.38 -3.88
C PRO A 14 -1.10 -25.02 -3.04
N ALA A 15 -0.32 -24.02 -3.44
CA ALA A 15 0.83 -23.52 -2.67
C ALA A 15 0.39 -22.91 -1.31
N MET A 16 -0.64 -22.06 -1.34
CA MET A 16 -1.19 -21.41 -0.15
C MET A 16 -1.83 -22.43 0.81
N LYS A 17 -2.54 -23.42 0.25
CA LYS A 17 -3.09 -24.54 1.03
C LYS A 17 -1.99 -25.37 1.70
N ALA A 18 -0.90 -25.66 1.00
CA ALA A 18 0.22 -26.43 1.54
C ALA A 18 0.92 -25.70 2.69
N GLU A 19 1.12 -24.39 2.57
CA GLU A 19 1.73 -23.56 3.61
C GLU A 19 0.88 -23.46 4.87
N ILE A 20 -0.42 -23.20 4.71
CA ILE A 20 -1.35 -23.08 5.84
C ILE A 20 -1.50 -24.43 6.57
N VAL A 21 -1.65 -25.51 5.82
CA VAL A 21 -1.74 -26.86 6.40
C VAL A 21 -0.41 -27.29 7.01
N GLY A 22 0.73 -26.91 6.42
CA GLY A 22 2.08 -27.17 6.93
C GLY A 22 2.36 -26.47 8.26
N GLN A 23 1.78 -25.28 8.45
CA GLN A 23 1.81 -24.57 9.74
C GLN A 23 0.80 -25.13 10.76
N GLY A 24 0.01 -26.16 10.40
CA GLY A 24 -0.95 -26.81 11.30
C GLY A 24 -2.30 -26.11 11.40
N TYR A 25 -2.58 -25.12 10.55
CA TYR A 25 -3.84 -24.39 10.54
C TYR A 25 -4.94 -25.14 9.77
N LYS A 26 -6.19 -24.87 10.15
CA LYS A 26 -7.39 -25.33 9.44
C LYS A 26 -7.88 -24.24 8.50
N ILE A 27 -7.92 -24.52 7.20
CA ILE A 27 -8.49 -23.61 6.19
C ILE A 27 -10.02 -23.70 6.27
N VAL A 28 -10.66 -22.56 6.46
CA VAL A 28 -12.11 -22.39 6.35
C VAL A 28 -12.39 -21.32 5.30
N ASP A 29 -13.50 -21.46 4.57
CA ASP A 29 -13.89 -20.47 3.58
C ASP A 29 -14.25 -19.13 4.24
N ALA A 30 -13.78 -18.04 3.64
CA ALA A 30 -14.00 -16.67 4.09
C ALA A 30 -15.48 -16.32 4.33
N LYS A 31 -16.42 -16.95 3.62
CA LYS A 31 -17.87 -16.76 3.82
C LYS A 31 -18.34 -17.13 5.23
N PHE A 32 -17.58 -17.97 5.93
CA PHE A 32 -17.85 -18.40 7.30
C PHE A 32 -17.00 -17.66 8.34
N ALA A 33 -16.22 -16.67 7.92
CA ALA A 33 -15.49 -15.81 8.83
C ALA A 33 -16.47 -14.92 9.61
N PRO A 34 -16.31 -14.77 10.94
CA PRO A 34 -17.00 -13.72 11.67
C PRO A 34 -16.52 -12.34 11.22
N LYS A 35 -17.32 -11.29 11.43
CA LYS A 35 -17.03 -9.91 10.99
C LYS A 35 -15.70 -9.33 11.50
N ASP A 36 -15.13 -9.91 12.56
CA ASP A 36 -13.86 -9.52 13.18
C ASP A 36 -12.68 -10.48 12.86
N ALA A 37 -12.88 -11.51 12.04
CA ALA A 37 -11.80 -12.44 11.71
C ALA A 37 -10.93 -11.94 10.56
N LYS A 38 -9.62 -12.16 10.70
CA LYS A 38 -8.65 -11.92 9.64
C LYS A 38 -8.85 -12.92 8.49
N ILE A 39 -9.33 -12.43 7.35
CA ILE A 39 -9.55 -13.21 6.14
C ILE A 39 -8.33 -13.05 5.23
N ILE A 40 -7.71 -14.15 4.82
CA ILE A 40 -6.61 -14.14 3.87
C ILE A 40 -7.18 -14.22 2.44
N GLY A 41 -6.89 -13.23 1.60
CA GLY A 41 -7.34 -13.21 0.20
C GLY A 41 -8.64 -12.45 -0.04
N GLN A 42 -9.23 -11.82 0.98
CA GLN A 42 -10.16 -10.73 0.73
C GLN A 42 -9.28 -9.55 0.32
N SER A 43 -9.44 -9.11 -0.93
CA SER A 43 -9.13 -7.73 -1.29
C SER A 43 -10.12 -6.85 -0.53
N ASP A 44 -9.90 -6.73 0.78
CA ASP A 44 -10.52 -5.69 1.57
C ASP A 44 -10.00 -4.38 0.98
N GLU A 45 -10.89 -3.69 0.29
CA GLU A 45 -10.82 -2.27 -0.04
C GLU A 45 -10.81 -1.40 1.24
N GLU A 46 -10.14 -1.85 2.30
CA GLU A 46 -9.83 -1.10 3.51
C GLU A 46 -8.83 -1.89 4.36
N THR A 47 -7.77 -2.42 3.73
CA THR A 47 -6.50 -2.43 4.47
C THR A 47 -5.99 -1.01 4.37
N VAL A 48 -6.12 -0.27 5.47
CA VAL A 48 -5.21 0.81 5.81
C VAL A 48 -3.82 0.16 5.73
N VAL A 49 -3.25 0.14 4.52
CA VAL A 49 -1.80 0.15 4.40
C VAL A 49 -1.44 1.33 5.25
N ASP A 50 -0.77 1.03 6.34
CA ASP A 50 0.10 1.94 7.07
C ASP A 50 1.14 2.43 6.05
N SER A 51 0.69 3.18 5.05
CA SER A 51 1.47 4.19 4.38
C SER A 51 1.57 5.24 5.47
N GLU A 52 2.56 5.08 6.36
CA GLU A 52 3.02 6.18 7.21
C GLU A 52 2.91 7.45 6.36
N PRO A 53 2.20 8.48 6.84
CA PRO A 53 1.94 9.67 6.03
C PRO A 53 3.29 10.17 5.56
N VAL A 54 3.54 10.06 4.24
CA VAL A 54 4.86 10.38 3.69
C VAL A 54 5.21 11.79 4.16
N GLU A 55 6.21 11.90 5.03
CA GLU A 55 6.59 13.18 5.60
C GLU A 55 7.18 14.04 4.50
N ILE A 56 6.50 15.14 4.19
CA ILE A 56 7.00 16.13 3.24
C ILE A 56 7.77 17.16 4.06
N PRO A 57 9.10 17.25 3.91
CA PRO A 57 9.90 18.23 4.63
C PRO A 57 9.47 19.65 4.26
N GLU A 58 9.46 20.60 5.20
CA GLU A 58 9.12 22.01 4.90
C GLU A 58 10.06 22.62 3.85
N ASP A 59 11.33 22.21 3.86
CA ASP A 59 12.35 22.64 2.90
C ASP A 59 12.38 21.80 1.60
N TRP A 60 11.29 21.10 1.27
CA TRP A 60 11.25 20.25 0.07
C TRP A 60 11.57 21.03 -1.21
N GLU A 61 11.19 22.32 -1.29
CA GLU A 61 11.42 23.18 -2.45
C GLU A 61 12.90 23.40 -2.77
N THR A 62 13.75 23.46 -1.75
CA THR A 62 15.20 23.65 -1.89
C THR A 62 15.97 22.33 -2.06
N MET A 63 15.27 21.19 -1.93
CA MET A 63 15.89 19.88 -2.07
C MET A 63 16.40 19.61 -3.49
N GLN A 64 17.50 18.86 -3.55
CA GLN A 64 18.04 18.32 -4.81
C GLN A 64 16.96 17.55 -5.57
N TRP A 65 16.89 17.77 -6.90
CA TRP A 65 15.84 17.22 -7.77
C TRP A 65 15.70 15.68 -7.67
N ARG A 66 16.77 14.94 -7.38
CA ARG A 66 16.71 13.49 -7.13
C ARG A 66 15.96 13.12 -5.86
N LYS A 67 16.15 13.89 -4.78
CA LYS A 67 15.43 13.67 -3.51
C LYS A 67 13.96 14.03 -3.66
N LYS A 68 13.66 15.12 -4.39
CA LYS A 68 12.29 15.47 -4.79
C LYS A 68 11.62 14.33 -5.56
N LEU A 69 12.32 13.74 -6.54
CA LEU A 69 11.80 12.61 -7.31
C LEU A 69 11.49 11.41 -6.41
N GLN A 70 12.42 11.01 -5.53
CA GLN A 70 12.16 9.91 -4.59
C GLN A 70 11.00 10.19 -3.65
N LEU A 71 10.86 11.44 -3.17
CA LEU A 71 9.73 11.84 -2.35
C LEU A 71 8.41 11.73 -3.13
N ALA A 72 8.40 12.22 -4.37
CA ALA A 72 7.26 12.15 -5.25
C ALA A 72 6.86 10.69 -5.58
N GLU A 73 7.83 9.80 -5.81
CA GLU A 73 7.59 8.37 -6.00
C GLU A 73 6.99 7.71 -4.74
N LYS A 74 7.44 8.13 -3.54
CA LYS A 74 6.85 7.68 -2.27
C LYS A 74 5.43 8.18 -2.08
N ILE A 75 5.15 9.45 -2.39
CA ILE A 75 3.81 10.05 -2.30
C ILE A 75 2.82 9.30 -3.20
N VAL A 76 3.22 9.01 -4.44
CA VAL A 76 2.36 8.32 -5.42
C VAL A 76 2.32 6.81 -5.16
N GLY A 77 3.33 6.26 -4.48
CA GLY A 77 3.52 4.82 -4.31
C GLY A 77 3.94 4.11 -5.61
N ALA A 78 4.41 4.87 -6.61
CA ALA A 78 4.82 4.35 -7.92
C ALA A 78 5.93 5.21 -8.53
N SER A 79 6.69 4.62 -9.45
CA SER A 79 7.76 5.35 -10.14
C SER A 79 7.23 6.40 -11.10
N ILE A 80 7.74 7.62 -10.97
CA ILE A 80 7.41 8.75 -11.85
C ILE A 80 8.18 8.61 -13.16
N VAL A 81 7.45 8.69 -14.25
CA VAL A 81 7.99 8.70 -15.61
C VAL A 81 7.94 10.09 -16.19
N ALA A 82 8.94 10.43 -17.02
CA ALA A 82 8.90 11.65 -17.81
C ALA A 82 7.80 11.51 -18.86
N ILE A 83 6.92 12.50 -18.92
CA ILE A 83 5.91 12.63 -19.98
C ILE A 83 6.36 13.70 -20.98
N ASP A 84 5.93 13.56 -22.23
CA ASP A 84 6.40 14.37 -23.34
C ASP A 84 6.39 15.89 -23.02
N GLY A 85 7.56 16.52 -23.11
CA GLY A 85 7.77 17.93 -22.81
C GLY A 85 8.00 18.30 -21.34
N LYS A 86 7.94 17.36 -20.39
CA LYS A 86 8.23 17.60 -18.97
C LYS A 86 9.35 16.72 -18.46
N THR A 87 10.29 17.32 -17.75
CA THR A 87 11.37 16.60 -17.08
C THR A 87 10.87 15.85 -15.85
N LEU A 88 11.60 14.82 -15.41
CA LEU A 88 11.33 14.13 -14.15
C LEU A 88 11.33 15.08 -12.95
N ALA A 89 12.17 16.11 -12.98
CA ALA A 89 12.23 17.12 -11.93
C ALA A 89 10.92 17.92 -11.85
N GLU A 90 10.39 18.35 -12.99
CA GLU A 90 9.10 19.05 -13.04
C GLU A 90 7.93 18.14 -12.63
N MET A 91 7.97 16.86 -13.02
CA MET A 91 6.95 15.90 -12.60
C MET A 91 6.97 15.68 -11.09
N ALA A 92 8.17 15.52 -10.51
CA ALA A 92 8.35 15.40 -9.08
C ALA A 92 7.87 16.66 -8.33
N ASP A 93 8.21 17.84 -8.83
CA ASP A 93 7.81 19.12 -8.24
C ASP A 93 6.29 19.29 -8.23
N ASN A 94 5.62 18.97 -9.35
CA ASN A 94 4.15 19.01 -9.43
C ASN A 94 3.48 18.05 -8.44
N VAL A 95 4.01 16.83 -8.30
CA VAL A 95 3.44 15.82 -7.38
C VAL A 95 3.60 16.25 -5.93
N VAL A 96 4.80 16.69 -5.53
CA VAL A 96 5.04 17.12 -4.14
C VAL A 96 4.22 18.38 -3.83
N SER A 97 4.20 19.37 -4.75
CA SER A 97 3.39 20.59 -4.61
C SER A 97 1.89 20.30 -4.48
N ALA A 98 1.37 19.39 -5.31
CA ALA A 98 -0.04 19.00 -5.25
C ALA A 98 -0.39 18.33 -3.90
N GLU A 99 0.48 17.46 -3.39
CA GLU A 99 0.27 16.79 -2.11
C GLU A 99 0.38 17.76 -0.93
N VAL A 100 1.34 18.70 -0.94
CA VAL A 100 1.44 19.77 0.07
C VAL A 100 0.17 20.61 0.06
N SER A 101 -0.31 21.02 -1.12
CA SER A 101 -1.54 21.82 -1.26
C SER A 101 -2.74 21.06 -0.68
N LYS A 102 -2.90 19.79 -1.05
CA LYS A 102 -3.96 18.92 -0.55
C LYS A 102 -3.94 18.78 0.97
N ARG A 103 -2.76 18.72 1.60
CA ARG A 103 -2.61 18.67 3.05
C ARG A 103 -2.90 20.01 3.73
N ALA A 104 -2.50 21.12 3.10
CA ALA A 104 -2.81 22.45 3.58
C ALA A 104 -4.33 22.73 3.56
N GLU A 105 -5.07 22.17 2.60
CA GLU A 105 -6.53 22.27 2.53
C GLU A 105 -7.26 21.36 3.53
N ALA A 106 -6.61 20.29 4.00
CA ALA A 106 -7.18 19.32 4.94
C ALA A 106 -6.92 19.65 6.43
N ALA A 107 -6.14 20.71 6.71
CA ALA A 107 -5.77 21.18 8.05
C ALA A 107 -6.65 22.36 8.50
#